data_AF-A0A3P8S1M5-F1
#
_entry.id   AF-A0A3P8S1M5-F1
#
_cell.length_a   1.000
_cell.length_b   1.000
_cell.length_c   1.000
_cell.angle_alpha   90.00
_cell.angle_beta   90.00
_cell.angle_gamma   90.00
#
_symmetry.space_group_name_H-M   'P 1'
#
loop_
_entity.id
_entity.type
_entity.pdbx_description
1 polymer ?
#
loop_
_entity_poly.entity_id
_entity_poly.type
_entity_poly.pdbx_seq_one_letter_code
_entity_poly.pdbx_strand_id
1 'polypeptide(L)'
;MAGPRLEFETEMFLSLFGCDGLLVVAEGWGLVLLLNTTTPEQEYFTEQLRVEGVTHLLRTVTSDVQSAERYNVYTEGGVLFVTSRILPFDPPPLGILVYRAHKIIESCQEAFILRLFRQKNKTGFIKAFTDKATAFSSGFCQVERVMRNLFVKKLYLWPRYDELIPWQTFPSIHYLYTTIRHYLDPLWHQLGAKTKALVQDLKVLRVLLLYLTQYDCVTFFNLLESLRSSQKNFGSNSGWLFLDSSTSMFVNARSRVYRVPESKKKLKVAAEAEKQKPGCISSSMEA
;
A
#
# COMPACT_ATOMS: atom_id res chain seq x y z
N MET A 1 27.44 -4.66 -12.61
CA MET A 1 27.25 -3.31 -13.19
C MET A 1 25.86 -2.84 -12.76
N ALA A 2 25.77 -2.14 -11.63
CA ALA A 2 24.53 -1.47 -11.25
C ALA A 2 24.24 -0.38 -12.29
N GLY A 3 23.02 -0.35 -12.83
CA GLY A 3 22.60 0.72 -13.74
C GLY A 3 22.69 2.08 -13.05
N PRO A 4 22.76 3.19 -13.81
CA PRO A 4 22.70 4.53 -13.23
C PRO A 4 21.44 4.64 -12.35
N ARG A 5 21.62 5.14 -11.12
CA ARG A 5 20.49 5.40 -10.20
C ARG A 5 19.49 6.30 -10.90
N LEU A 6 18.21 6.01 -10.72
CA LEU A 6 17.15 6.84 -11.29
C LEU A 6 17.18 8.21 -10.59
N GLU A 7 16.82 9.28 -11.29
CA GLU A 7 16.92 10.66 -10.76
C GLU A 7 16.14 10.82 -9.43
N PHE A 8 14.98 10.18 -9.31
CA PHE A 8 14.19 10.17 -8.06
C PHE A 8 14.90 9.44 -6.90
N GLU A 9 15.71 8.42 -7.17
CA GLU A 9 16.49 7.73 -6.14
C GLU A 9 17.59 8.66 -5.60
N THR A 10 18.14 9.51 -6.46
CA THR A 10 19.17 10.49 -6.13
C THR A 10 18.58 11.63 -5.30
N GLU A 11 17.41 12.14 -5.67
CA GLU A 11 16.69 13.18 -4.91
C GLU A 11 16.24 12.67 -3.54
N MET A 12 15.67 11.47 -3.49
CA MET A 12 15.37 10.77 -2.25
C MET A 12 16.62 10.74 -1.36
N PHE A 13 17.72 10.21 -1.88
CA PHE A 13 18.99 10.11 -1.16
C PHE A 13 19.54 11.44 -0.64
N LEU A 14 19.53 12.51 -1.46
CA LEU A 14 20.03 13.83 -1.08
C LEU A 14 19.18 14.48 0.04
N SER A 15 17.85 14.34 -0.02
CA SER A 15 16.94 14.85 1.01
C SER A 15 17.19 14.23 2.40
N LEU A 16 17.75 13.02 2.42
CA LEU A 16 18.01 12.22 3.61
C LEU A 16 19.44 12.38 4.14
N PHE A 17 20.35 12.96 3.36
CA PHE A 17 21.72 13.24 3.78
C PHE A 17 21.81 14.50 4.66
N GLY A 18 20.94 15.48 4.42
CA GLY A 18 20.95 16.77 5.14
C GLY A 18 20.29 16.79 6.51
N CYS A 19 19.56 15.74 6.92
CA CYS A 19 18.82 15.66 8.19
C CYS A 19 18.70 14.20 8.67
N ASP A 20 18.51 13.98 9.98
CA ASP A 20 18.13 12.67 10.53
C ASP A 20 16.88 12.14 9.78
N GLY A 21 17.11 11.12 8.95
CA GLY A 21 16.17 10.70 7.92
C GLY A 21 16.71 9.52 7.11
N LEU A 22 15.79 8.69 6.67
CA LEU A 22 15.99 7.36 6.14
C LEU A 22 16.73 7.17 4.78
N LEU A 23 18.06 7.06 4.68
CA LEU A 23 18.79 6.18 3.70
C LEU A 23 20.32 6.18 3.96
N VAL A 24 20.98 5.09 3.56
CA VAL A 24 22.39 4.70 3.75
C VAL A 24 23.36 5.44 2.82
N VAL A 25 24.30 6.15 3.44
CA VAL A 25 25.65 6.40 2.91
C VAL A 25 26.60 6.24 4.07
N ALA A 26 27.56 5.33 3.94
CA ALA A 26 28.73 5.32 4.77
C ALA A 26 29.91 5.72 3.87
N GLU A 27 30.12 7.02 3.69
CA GLU A 27 31.47 7.50 3.46
C GLU A 27 32.07 7.79 4.84
N GLY A 28 33.14 7.08 5.18
CA GLY A 28 34.02 7.50 6.27
C GLY A 28 33.75 6.93 7.66
N TRP A 29 34.47 5.86 8.01
CA TRP A 29 35.15 5.64 9.31
C TRP A 29 34.25 5.73 10.57
N GLY A 30 33.18 4.93 10.63
CA GLY A 30 32.34 4.81 11.83
C GLY A 30 31.58 3.48 11.92
N LEU A 31 31.21 3.09 13.14
CA LEU A 31 30.39 1.90 13.42
C LEU A 31 28.91 2.21 13.22
N VAL A 32 28.24 1.56 12.27
CA VAL A 32 26.79 1.68 12.02
C VAL A 32 26.12 0.33 12.18
N LEU A 33 25.01 0.31 12.90
CA LEU A 33 24.31 -0.94 13.21
C LEU A 33 23.02 -1.03 12.43
N LEU A 34 22.75 -2.21 11.88
CA LEU A 34 21.57 -2.50 11.11
C LEU A 34 20.69 -3.51 11.86
N LEU A 35 19.52 -3.04 12.31
CA LEU A 35 18.57 -3.78 13.14
C LEU A 35 17.40 -4.33 12.30
N ASN A 36 16.83 -5.44 12.78
CA ASN A 36 15.56 -6.01 12.30
C ASN A 36 15.60 -6.48 10.83
N THR A 37 16.75 -7.01 10.41
CA THR A 37 16.91 -7.78 9.17
C THR A 37 16.76 -9.27 9.39
N THR A 38 16.29 -9.98 8.38
CA THR A 38 16.23 -11.45 8.38
C THR A 38 17.52 -12.05 7.84
N THR A 39 17.86 -13.28 8.24
CA THR A 39 19.06 -13.99 7.77
C THR A 39 19.18 -14.05 6.23
N PRO A 40 18.14 -14.38 5.44
CA PRO A 40 18.26 -14.40 3.98
C PRO A 40 18.50 -13.01 3.38
N GLU A 41 17.95 -11.94 3.99
CA GLU A 41 18.21 -10.56 3.54
C GLU A 41 19.66 -10.16 3.81
N GLN A 42 20.22 -10.56 4.96
CA GLN A 42 21.61 -10.28 5.31
C GLN A 42 22.57 -10.95 4.32
N GLU A 43 22.33 -12.21 3.97
CA GLU A 43 23.10 -12.95 2.97
C GLU A 43 22.99 -12.29 1.59
N TYR A 44 21.78 -11.92 1.17
CA TYR A 44 21.54 -11.23 -0.09
C TYR A 44 22.33 -9.92 -0.20
N PHE A 45 22.25 -9.05 0.82
CA PHE A 45 22.99 -7.78 0.81
C PHE A 45 24.50 -7.99 0.82
N THR A 46 24.99 -8.99 1.54
CA THR A 46 26.43 -9.29 1.61
C THR A 46 26.96 -9.76 0.27
N GLU A 47 26.24 -10.65 -0.40
CA GLU A 47 26.61 -11.15 -1.74
C GLU A 47 26.52 -10.05 -2.80
N GLN A 48 25.52 -9.17 -2.72
CA GLN A 48 25.40 -8.05 -3.66
C GLN A 48 26.57 -7.05 -3.52
N LEU A 49 26.99 -6.72 -2.29
CA LEU A 49 28.17 -5.89 -2.04
C LEU A 49 29.47 -6.57 -2.46
N ARG A 50 29.53 -7.90 -2.37
CA ARG A 50 30.66 -8.71 -2.85
C ARG A 50 30.80 -8.64 -4.36
N VAL A 51 29.68 -8.71 -5.10
CA VAL A 51 29.65 -8.55 -6.56
C VAL A 51 30.07 -7.13 -6.97
N GLU A 52 29.76 -6.13 -6.16
CA GLU A 52 30.18 -4.73 -6.36
C GLU A 52 31.65 -4.47 -5.98
N GLY A 53 32.34 -5.44 -5.37
CA GLY A 53 33.78 -5.35 -5.07
C GLY A 53 34.12 -4.48 -3.86
N VAL A 54 33.19 -4.29 -2.93
CA VAL A 54 33.42 -3.51 -1.71
C VAL A 54 34.42 -4.23 -0.79
N THR A 55 35.43 -3.53 -0.30
CA THR A 55 36.57 -4.09 0.46
C THR A 55 36.21 -4.53 1.87
N HIS A 56 35.22 -3.88 2.51
CA HIS A 56 34.74 -4.23 3.84
C HIS A 56 33.30 -4.77 3.76
N LEU A 57 33.18 -6.09 3.86
CA LEU A 57 31.89 -6.77 3.85
C LEU A 57 31.17 -6.59 5.20
N LEU A 58 29.84 -6.58 5.13
CA LEU A 58 28.96 -6.55 6.29
C LEU A 58 29.16 -7.82 7.13
N ARG A 59 29.39 -7.66 8.43
CA ARG A 59 29.46 -8.78 9.37
C ARG A 59 28.19 -8.89 10.19
N THR A 60 27.70 -10.12 10.35
CA THR A 60 26.56 -10.42 11.21
C THR A 60 27.04 -10.80 12.60
N VAL A 61 26.52 -10.11 13.61
CA VAL A 61 26.77 -10.39 15.02
C VAL A 61 25.51 -10.97 15.66
N THR A 62 25.59 -12.25 16.01
CA THR A 62 24.53 -12.98 16.74
C THR A 62 24.76 -12.94 18.24
N SER A 63 23.77 -13.38 19.02
CA SER A 63 23.88 -13.51 20.48
C SER A 63 24.91 -14.53 20.94
N ASP A 64 25.32 -15.43 20.06
CA ASP A 64 26.09 -16.62 20.41
C ASP A 64 27.60 -16.37 20.38
N VAL A 65 28.01 -15.18 19.89
CA VAL A 65 29.41 -14.74 19.84
C VAL A 65 29.87 -14.27 21.21
N GLN A 66 31.07 -14.71 21.62
CA GLN A 66 31.67 -14.33 22.91
C GLN A 66 31.84 -12.81 23.04
N SER A 67 31.78 -12.29 24.27
CA SER A 67 31.88 -10.85 24.54
C SER A 67 33.19 -10.23 24.06
N ALA A 68 34.32 -10.96 24.17
CA ALA A 68 35.63 -10.49 23.73
C ALA A 68 35.71 -10.35 22.21
N GLU A 69 35.21 -11.33 21.47
CA GLU A 69 35.16 -11.28 20.00
C GLU A 69 34.22 -10.16 19.52
N ARG A 70 33.08 -9.96 20.19
CA ARG A 70 32.16 -8.85 19.88
C ARG A 70 32.83 -7.49 20.05
N TYR A 71 33.64 -7.31 21.09
CA TYR A 71 34.38 -6.06 21.30
C TYR A 71 35.34 -5.78 20.15
N ASN A 72 36.09 -6.80 19.71
CA ASN A 72 37.00 -6.66 18.57
C ASN A 72 36.26 -6.24 17.29
N VAL A 73 35.12 -6.87 17.00
CA VAL A 73 34.28 -6.52 15.83
C VAL A 73 33.76 -5.08 15.92
N TYR A 74 33.42 -4.59 17.11
CA TYR A 74 33.02 -3.18 17.29
C TYR A 74 34.18 -2.20 17.15
N THR A 75 35.39 -2.56 17.61
CA THR A 75 36.58 -1.71 17.47
C THR A 75 37.09 -1.64 16.03
N GLU A 76 36.90 -2.68 15.24
CA GLU A 76 37.24 -2.69 13.81
C GLU A 76 36.32 -1.75 12.99
N GLY A 77 35.14 -1.43 13.51
CA GLY A 77 34.20 -0.49 12.89
C GLY A 77 33.54 -1.04 11.62
N GLY A 78 32.86 -0.15 10.89
CA GLY A 78 32.10 -0.50 9.68
C GLY A 78 30.62 -0.75 9.96
N VAL A 79 29.94 -1.39 9.02
CA VAL A 79 28.50 -1.63 9.11
C VAL A 79 28.24 -3.08 9.55
N LEU A 80 27.47 -3.26 10.61
CA LEU A 80 27.21 -4.57 11.22
C LEU A 80 25.72 -4.90 11.26
N PHE A 81 25.36 -6.14 10.95
CA PHE A 81 24.03 -6.67 11.23
C PHE A 81 23.96 -7.13 12.69
N VAL A 82 22.96 -6.67 13.41
CA VAL A 82 22.82 -6.92 14.84
C VAL A 82 21.44 -7.50 15.15
N THR A 83 21.42 -8.57 15.95
CA THR A 83 20.19 -9.11 16.53
C THR A 83 19.74 -8.35 17.78
N SER A 84 18.44 -8.34 18.03
CA SER A 84 17.81 -7.52 19.07
C SER A 84 18.15 -7.94 20.52
N ARG A 85 18.95 -9.00 20.70
CA ARG A 85 19.34 -9.59 21.99
C ARG A 85 20.75 -9.25 22.47
N ILE A 86 21.55 -8.50 21.71
CA ILE A 86 22.93 -8.16 22.10
C ILE A 86 23.05 -6.72 22.63
N LEU A 87 23.46 -6.58 23.90
CA LEU A 87 23.91 -5.33 24.56
C LEU A 87 25.02 -5.68 25.57
N PRO A 88 25.99 -4.79 25.91
CA PRO A 88 26.01 -3.32 25.71
C PRO A 88 27.07 -2.81 24.71
N PHE A 89 26.80 -1.67 24.07
CA PHE A 89 27.69 -0.97 23.13
C PHE A 89 28.74 -0.12 23.86
N ASP A 90 29.98 -0.60 23.83
CA ASP A 90 31.21 0.16 24.03
C ASP A 90 32.23 -0.35 22.99
N PRO A 91 32.72 0.49 22.04
CA PRO A 91 32.41 1.91 21.84
C PRO A 91 30.98 2.18 21.30
N PRO A 92 30.42 3.38 21.52
CA PRO A 92 29.10 3.74 20.99
C PRO A 92 29.12 3.85 19.46
N PRO A 93 28.12 3.30 18.74
CA PRO A 93 28.04 3.43 17.30
C PRO A 93 27.79 4.88 16.89
N LEU A 94 28.21 5.23 15.68
CA LEU A 94 27.95 6.53 15.05
C LEU A 94 26.47 6.71 14.74
N GLY A 95 25.77 5.62 14.40
CA GLY A 95 24.35 5.65 14.13
C GLY A 95 23.70 4.28 14.06
N ILE A 96 22.38 4.27 14.12
CA ILE A 96 21.55 3.06 14.04
C ILE A 96 20.60 3.17 12.86
N LEU A 97 20.55 2.10 12.08
CA LEU A 97 19.67 1.89 10.97
C LEU A 97 18.66 0.81 11.31
N VAL A 98 17.38 1.14 11.32
CA VAL A 98 16.29 0.21 11.66
C VAL A 98 15.60 -0.23 10.38
N TYR A 99 15.59 -1.51 10.06
CA TYR A 99 14.79 -2.05 8.97
C TYR A 99 13.38 -2.43 9.47
N ARG A 100 12.39 -2.51 8.57
CA ARG A 100 10.99 -2.86 8.90
C ARG A 100 10.43 -2.13 10.13
N ALA A 101 10.58 -0.81 10.15
CA ALA A 101 10.24 0.08 11.26
C ALA A 101 8.79 -0.06 11.76
N HIS A 102 7.87 -0.53 10.93
CA HIS A 102 6.49 -0.82 11.32
C HIS A 102 6.37 -1.84 12.47
N LYS A 103 7.36 -2.74 12.65
CA LYS A 103 7.36 -3.72 13.73
C LYS A 103 7.84 -3.17 15.08
N ILE A 104 8.33 -1.93 15.16
CA ILE A 104 8.93 -1.42 16.40
C ILE A 104 7.94 -1.29 17.56
N ILE A 105 6.65 -1.14 17.25
CA ILE A 105 5.61 -1.10 18.29
C ILE A 105 5.41 -2.49 18.90
N GLU A 106 5.45 -3.53 18.06
CA GLU A 106 5.30 -4.93 18.49
C GLU A 106 6.59 -5.44 19.14
N SER A 107 7.74 -4.94 18.69
CA SER A 107 9.04 -5.43 19.09
C SER A 107 9.66 -4.56 20.20
N CYS A 108 9.58 -5.08 21.42
CA CYS A 108 10.05 -4.37 22.62
C CYS A 108 11.58 -4.16 22.65
N GLN A 109 12.34 -5.02 21.96
CA GLN A 109 13.80 -5.08 22.08
C GLN A 109 14.49 -3.94 21.31
N GLU A 110 14.05 -3.65 20.11
CA GLU A 110 14.57 -2.59 19.24
C GLU A 110 14.25 -1.23 19.84
N ALA A 111 13.02 -1.04 20.33
CA ALA A 111 12.64 0.16 21.05
C ALA A 111 13.51 0.37 22.30
N PHE A 112 13.87 -0.70 23.01
CA PHE A 112 14.77 -0.64 24.15
C PHE A 112 16.21 -0.31 23.75
N ILE A 113 16.74 -0.91 22.69
CA ILE A 113 18.08 -0.61 22.14
C ILE A 113 18.18 0.87 21.75
N LEU A 114 17.17 1.41 21.06
CA LEU A 114 17.18 2.83 20.66
C LEU A 114 17.11 3.78 21.86
N ARG A 115 16.37 3.41 22.92
CA ARG A 115 16.33 4.18 24.17
C ARG A 115 17.71 4.21 24.83
N LEU A 116 18.39 3.07 24.94
CA LEU A 116 19.75 2.99 25.50
C LEU A 116 20.77 3.75 24.64
N PHE A 117 20.67 3.61 23.32
CA PHE A 117 21.51 4.36 22.38
C PHE A 117 21.35 5.86 22.59
N ARG A 118 20.12 6.36 22.75
CA ARG A 118 19.88 7.80 22.98
C ARG A 118 20.29 8.30 24.35
N GLN A 119 20.31 7.43 25.37
CA GLN A 119 20.85 7.79 26.68
C GLN A 119 22.37 7.98 26.63
N LYS A 120 23.10 7.10 25.94
CA LYS A 120 24.56 7.18 25.83
C LYS A 120 25.04 8.16 24.74
N ASN A 121 24.36 8.24 23.61
CA ASN A 121 24.76 9.00 22.43
C ASN A 121 23.65 9.98 21.97
N LYS A 122 23.89 11.28 22.17
CA LYS A 122 22.98 12.36 21.75
C LYS A 122 23.21 12.84 20.30
N THR A 123 24.39 12.58 19.74
CA THR A 123 24.81 13.11 18.43
C THR A 123 24.68 12.10 17.30
N GLY A 124 24.71 10.80 17.60
CA GLY A 124 24.62 9.77 16.57
C GLY A 124 23.26 9.77 15.88
N PHE A 125 23.17 9.35 14.62
CA PHE A 125 21.93 9.42 13.84
C PHE A 125 21.05 8.17 14.03
N ILE A 126 19.73 8.33 13.86
CA ILE A 126 18.79 7.18 13.75
C ILE A 126 18.02 7.33 12.44
N LYS A 127 18.02 6.26 11.65
CA LYS A 127 17.33 6.18 10.36
C LYS A 127 16.52 4.88 10.32
N ALA A 128 15.24 4.93 9.96
CA ALA A 128 14.34 3.75 10.01
C ALA A 128 13.51 3.51 8.74
N PHE A 129 13.59 2.31 8.12
CA PHE A 129 12.96 1.97 6.83
C PHE A 129 11.73 1.15 6.99
N THR A 130 10.76 1.36 6.11
CA THR A 130 9.62 0.48 6.01
C THR A 130 9.05 0.51 4.60
N ASP A 131 8.82 -0.68 4.07
CA ASP A 131 8.14 -0.97 2.82
C ASP A 131 6.61 -1.10 3.01
N LYS A 132 6.19 -1.43 4.23
CA LYS A 132 4.78 -1.69 4.57
C LYS A 132 4.04 -0.45 5.06
N ALA A 133 3.62 0.43 4.14
CA ALA A 133 2.83 1.62 4.46
C ALA A 133 1.47 1.29 5.12
N THR A 134 0.86 0.15 4.76
CA THR A 134 -0.45 -0.27 5.30
C THR A 134 -0.42 -0.53 6.80
N ALA A 135 0.72 -0.90 7.38
CA ALA A 135 0.87 -1.11 8.82
C ALA A 135 0.75 0.18 9.63
N PHE A 136 0.97 1.34 9.01
CA PHE A 136 0.80 2.64 9.64
C PHE A 136 -0.63 3.17 9.57
N SER A 137 -1.43 2.63 8.65
CA SER A 137 -2.84 2.99 8.49
C SER A 137 -3.74 2.23 9.48
N SER A 138 -3.22 1.23 10.18
CA SER A 138 -4.02 0.38 11.05
C SER A 138 -4.05 0.84 12.51
N GLY A 139 -5.20 1.34 12.98
CA GLY A 139 -5.37 1.85 14.34
C GLY A 139 -5.06 3.34 14.50
N PHE A 140 -5.09 3.84 15.74
CA PHE A 140 -4.99 5.27 16.04
C PHE A 140 -3.53 5.74 16.21
N CYS A 141 -3.17 6.83 15.52
CA CYS A 141 -1.86 7.52 15.61
C CYS A 141 -0.62 6.61 15.54
N GLN A 142 -0.64 5.54 14.73
CA GLN A 142 0.49 4.60 14.67
C GLN A 142 1.79 5.24 14.20
N VAL A 143 1.71 6.11 13.18
CA VAL A 143 2.87 6.84 12.66
C VAL A 143 3.58 7.60 13.78
N GLU A 144 2.82 8.38 14.54
CA GLU A 144 3.35 9.17 15.65
C GLU A 144 3.98 8.26 16.73
N ARG A 145 3.33 7.15 17.06
CA ARG A 145 3.84 6.16 18.04
C ARG A 145 5.14 5.52 17.57
N VAL A 146 5.25 5.16 16.29
CA VAL A 146 6.48 4.62 15.70
C VAL A 146 7.58 5.67 15.73
N MET A 147 7.30 6.89 15.26
CA MET A 147 8.27 7.98 15.24
C MET A 147 8.80 8.32 16.64
N ARG A 148 7.93 8.31 17.65
CA ARG A 148 8.29 8.52 19.06
C ARG A 148 9.20 7.43 19.60
N ASN A 149 8.94 6.15 19.27
CA ASN A 149 9.81 5.04 19.70
C ASN A 149 11.14 5.01 18.94
N LEU A 150 11.18 5.54 17.71
CA LEU A 150 12.39 5.67 16.89
C LEU A 150 13.23 6.92 17.21
N PHE A 151 12.70 7.86 17.98
CA PHE A 151 13.32 9.17 18.23
C PHE A 151 13.58 10.00 16.96
N VAL A 152 12.71 9.88 15.96
CA VAL A 152 12.79 10.65 14.71
C VAL A 152 11.73 11.75 14.68
N LYS A 153 12.10 12.92 14.16
CA LYS A 153 11.20 14.10 14.08
C LYS A 153 10.60 14.30 12.69
N LYS A 154 11.29 13.85 11.65
CA LYS A 154 10.88 14.03 10.25
C LYS A 154 10.35 12.73 9.68
N LEU A 155 9.26 12.83 8.91
CA LEU A 155 8.67 11.74 8.14
C LEU A 155 8.82 12.10 6.66
N TYR A 156 9.43 11.22 5.89
CA TYR A 156 9.52 11.33 4.44
C TYR A 156 8.61 10.27 3.82
N LEU A 157 7.65 10.71 3.02
CA LEU A 157 6.72 9.84 2.30
C LEU A 157 7.08 9.88 0.83
N TRP A 158 7.31 8.71 0.24
CA TRP A 158 7.64 8.54 -1.18
C TRP A 158 6.60 7.60 -1.80
N PRO A 159 5.39 8.09 -2.10
CA PRO A 159 4.40 7.28 -2.79
C PRO A 159 4.90 6.99 -4.22
N ARG A 160 4.50 5.84 -4.78
CA ARG A 160 4.75 5.54 -6.20
C ARG A 160 4.04 6.50 -7.17
N TYR A 161 3.27 7.45 -6.65
CA TYR A 161 2.49 8.43 -7.40
C TYR A 161 2.88 9.83 -6.92
N ASP A 162 4.07 10.29 -7.30
CA ASP A 162 4.40 11.72 -7.22
C ASP A 162 3.93 12.44 -8.50
N GLU A 163 3.22 13.54 -8.25
CA GLU A 163 2.67 14.67 -9.05
C GLU A 163 2.52 14.67 -10.60
N LEU A 164 2.71 13.59 -11.36
CA LEU A 164 2.67 13.64 -12.84
C LEU A 164 1.66 12.74 -13.57
N ILE A 165 0.62 12.22 -12.91
CA ILE A 165 -0.39 11.39 -13.59
C ILE A 165 -1.81 11.93 -13.37
N PRO A 166 -2.52 12.36 -14.44
CA PRO A 166 -3.93 12.75 -14.36
C PRO A 166 -4.78 11.58 -13.90
N TRP A 167 -5.61 11.83 -12.89
CA TRP A 167 -6.65 10.95 -12.38
C TRP A 167 -7.43 10.23 -13.48
N GLN A 168 -7.21 8.92 -13.70
CA GLN A 168 -8.24 8.07 -14.32
C GLN A 168 -8.37 6.69 -13.62
N THR A 169 -9.21 6.70 -12.59
CA THR A 169 -10.37 5.79 -12.40
C THR A 169 -10.19 4.32 -11.99
N PHE A 170 -9.01 3.81 -11.65
CA PHE A 170 -8.89 2.40 -11.21
C PHE A 170 -8.58 2.12 -9.73
N PRO A 171 -7.91 2.99 -8.94
CA PRO A 171 -7.62 2.67 -7.54
C PRO A 171 -8.74 3.02 -6.54
N SER A 172 -9.69 3.89 -6.90
CA SER A 172 -10.59 4.51 -5.92
C SER A 172 -11.51 3.51 -5.22
N ILE A 173 -12.09 2.54 -5.95
CA ILE A 173 -12.98 1.53 -5.36
C ILE A 173 -12.20 0.52 -4.52
N HIS A 174 -10.99 0.15 -4.95
CA HIS A 174 -10.12 -0.75 -4.20
C HIS A 174 -9.71 -0.13 -2.86
N TYR A 175 -9.22 1.10 -2.90
CA TYR A 175 -8.83 1.84 -1.70
C TYR A 175 -10.03 2.07 -0.78
N LEU A 176 -11.15 2.58 -1.33
CA LEU A 176 -12.39 2.84 -0.58
C LEU A 176 -12.91 1.59 0.15
N TYR A 177 -13.01 0.45 -0.54
CA TYR A 177 -13.45 -0.80 0.10
C TYR A 177 -12.52 -1.21 1.25
N THR A 178 -11.21 -1.12 1.04
CA THR A 178 -10.21 -1.59 2.02
C THR A 178 -10.22 -0.71 3.26
N THR A 179 -10.31 0.61 3.07
CA THR A 179 -10.43 1.60 4.15
C THR A 179 -11.74 1.44 4.91
N ILE A 180 -12.88 1.36 4.21
CA ILE A 180 -14.20 1.17 4.85
C ILE A 180 -14.23 -0.14 5.65
N ARG A 181 -13.72 -1.24 5.08
CA ARG A 181 -13.65 -2.53 5.77
C ARG A 181 -12.84 -2.43 7.06
N HIS A 182 -11.68 -1.77 7.01
CA HIS A 182 -10.79 -1.63 8.16
C HIS A 182 -11.42 -0.85 9.32
N TYR A 183 -12.14 0.23 9.01
CA TYR A 183 -12.87 1.02 10.03
C TYR A 183 -14.11 0.30 10.57
N LEU A 184 -14.79 -0.50 9.74
CA LEU A 184 -16.04 -1.17 10.11
C LEU A 184 -15.85 -2.55 10.76
N ASP A 185 -14.68 -3.19 10.60
CA ASP A 185 -14.37 -4.48 11.22
C ASP A 185 -14.55 -4.51 12.75
N PRO A 186 -14.03 -3.53 13.54
CA PRO A 186 -14.20 -3.54 14.99
C PRO A 186 -15.64 -3.32 15.47
N LEU A 187 -16.52 -2.77 14.63
CA LEU A 187 -17.94 -2.53 14.94
C LEU A 187 -18.87 -3.43 14.12
N TRP A 188 -18.34 -4.47 13.46
CA TRP A 188 -19.07 -5.21 12.44
C TRP A 188 -20.37 -5.83 12.97
N HIS A 189 -20.36 -6.31 14.21
CA HIS A 189 -21.54 -6.91 14.84
C HIS A 189 -22.65 -5.90 15.14
N GLN A 190 -22.31 -4.64 15.38
CA GLN A 190 -23.25 -3.56 15.71
C GLN A 190 -23.87 -2.91 14.47
N LEU A 191 -23.35 -3.19 13.27
CA LEU A 191 -23.87 -2.64 12.03
C LEU A 191 -25.18 -3.32 11.59
N GLY A 192 -26.14 -2.50 11.15
CA GLY A 192 -27.39 -2.97 10.57
C GLY A 192 -27.19 -3.74 9.25
N ALA A 193 -28.17 -4.56 8.90
CA ALA A 193 -28.13 -5.42 7.71
C ALA A 193 -27.92 -4.64 6.40
N LYS A 194 -28.50 -3.44 6.29
CA LYS A 194 -28.38 -2.57 5.10
C LYS A 194 -26.94 -2.10 4.86
N THR A 195 -26.23 -1.68 5.91
CA THR A 195 -24.83 -1.24 5.81
C THR A 195 -23.91 -2.41 5.43
N LYS A 196 -24.15 -3.60 6.01
CA LYS A 196 -23.41 -4.82 5.66
C LYS A 196 -23.61 -5.21 4.20
N ALA A 197 -24.83 -5.08 3.67
CA ALA A 197 -25.12 -5.31 2.26
C ALA A 197 -24.33 -4.35 1.35
N LEU A 198 -24.32 -3.05 1.65
CA LEU A 198 -23.56 -2.05 0.87
C LEU A 198 -22.05 -2.33 0.85
N VAL A 199 -21.47 -2.76 1.98
CA VAL A 199 -20.05 -3.15 2.06
C VAL A 199 -19.79 -4.40 1.21
N GLN A 200 -20.73 -5.34 1.18
CA GLN A 200 -20.65 -6.52 0.32
C GLN A 200 -20.75 -6.14 -1.17
N ASP A 201 -21.59 -5.17 -1.52
CA ASP A 201 -21.69 -4.68 -2.90
C ASP A 201 -20.41 -3.99 -3.38
N LEU A 202 -19.76 -3.21 -2.52
CA LEU A 202 -18.43 -2.65 -2.80
C LEU A 202 -17.38 -3.74 -3.05
N LYS A 203 -17.48 -4.87 -2.34
CA LYS A 203 -16.62 -6.04 -2.60
C LYS A 203 -16.87 -6.62 -4.00
N VAL A 204 -18.13 -6.77 -4.40
CA VAL A 204 -18.51 -7.29 -5.72
C VAL A 204 -18.04 -6.34 -6.83
N LEU A 205 -18.27 -5.04 -6.68
CA LEU A 205 -17.80 -4.01 -7.63
C LEU A 205 -16.28 -4.04 -7.81
N ARG A 206 -15.53 -4.22 -6.70
CA ARG A 206 -14.07 -4.38 -6.76
C ARG A 206 -13.66 -5.59 -7.59
N VAL A 207 -14.31 -6.74 -7.39
CA VAL A 207 -14.02 -7.97 -8.15
C VAL A 207 -14.39 -7.80 -9.62
N LEU A 208 -15.53 -7.18 -9.93
CA LEU A 208 -15.93 -6.88 -11.31
C LEU A 208 -14.93 -5.99 -12.04
N LEU A 209 -14.39 -4.96 -11.37
CA LEU A 209 -13.39 -4.08 -11.96
C LEU A 209 -12.08 -4.81 -12.27
N LEU A 210 -11.67 -5.73 -11.41
CA LEU A 210 -10.50 -6.59 -11.63
C LEU A 210 -10.73 -7.56 -12.79
N TYR A 211 -11.92 -8.17 -12.85
CA TYR A 211 -12.21 -9.17 -13.87
C TYR A 211 -12.45 -8.56 -15.25
N LEU A 212 -12.89 -7.30 -15.33
CA LEU A 212 -12.99 -6.57 -16.59
C LEU A 212 -11.63 -6.43 -17.30
N THR A 213 -10.52 -6.35 -16.55
CA THR A 213 -9.18 -6.20 -17.12
C THR A 213 -8.46 -7.52 -17.35
N GLN A 214 -8.86 -8.59 -16.65
CA GLN A 214 -8.19 -9.88 -16.67
C GLN A 214 -8.88 -10.94 -17.53
N TYR A 215 -10.20 -10.90 -17.68
CA TYR A 215 -10.97 -11.90 -18.42
C TYR A 215 -11.42 -11.39 -19.79
N ASP A 216 -11.69 -12.33 -20.70
CA ASP A 216 -12.28 -12.06 -22.00
C ASP A 216 -13.75 -11.58 -21.89
N CYS A 217 -14.23 -10.90 -22.93
CA CYS A 217 -15.54 -10.27 -22.93
C CYS A 217 -16.71 -11.26 -22.79
N VAL A 218 -16.55 -12.52 -23.22
CA VAL A 218 -17.59 -13.55 -23.13
C VAL A 218 -17.68 -14.07 -21.70
N THR A 219 -16.55 -14.43 -21.08
CA THR A 219 -16.50 -14.88 -19.69
C THR A 219 -16.98 -13.79 -18.73
N PHE A 220 -16.57 -12.54 -18.94
CA PHE A 220 -17.03 -11.40 -18.14
C PHE A 220 -18.55 -11.18 -18.25
N PHE A 221 -19.12 -11.31 -19.46
CA PHE A 221 -20.55 -11.17 -19.65
C PHE A 221 -21.35 -12.29 -18.97
N ASN A 222 -20.89 -13.54 -19.08
CA ASN A 222 -21.52 -14.69 -18.40
C ASN A 222 -21.50 -14.54 -16.87
N LEU A 223 -20.40 -14.01 -16.33
CA LEU A 223 -20.31 -13.68 -14.90
C LEU A 223 -21.33 -12.62 -14.50
N LEU A 224 -21.47 -11.55 -15.28
CA LEU A 224 -22.47 -10.51 -15.03
C LEU A 224 -23.90 -11.06 -15.06
N GLU A 225 -24.24 -11.91 -16.01
CA GLU A 225 -25.55 -12.56 -16.07
C GLU A 225 -25.78 -13.52 -14.88
N SER A 226 -24.75 -14.27 -14.48
CA SER A 226 -24.80 -15.12 -13.29
C SER A 226 -25.07 -14.29 -12.03
N LEU A 227 -24.36 -13.18 -11.84
CA LEU A 227 -24.57 -12.25 -10.72
C LEU A 227 -26.00 -11.72 -10.70
N ARG A 228 -26.55 -11.29 -11.84
CA ARG A 228 -27.94 -10.82 -11.94
C ARG A 228 -28.95 -11.94 -11.61
N SER A 229 -28.72 -13.15 -12.10
CA SER A 229 -29.60 -14.30 -11.86
C SER A 229 -29.62 -14.79 -10.41
N SER A 230 -28.53 -14.55 -9.66
CA SER A 230 -28.43 -14.86 -8.23
C SER A 230 -29.23 -13.91 -7.32
N GLN A 231 -29.56 -12.71 -7.82
CA GLN A 231 -30.09 -11.60 -7.03
C GLN A 231 -31.61 -11.45 -7.18
N LYS A 232 -32.35 -12.57 -7.09
CA LYS A 232 -33.80 -12.62 -7.38
C LYS A 232 -34.71 -12.05 -6.28
N ASN A 233 -34.19 -11.74 -5.09
CA ASN A 233 -35.03 -11.30 -3.97
C ASN A 233 -34.83 -9.80 -3.69
N PHE A 234 -35.81 -9.01 -4.12
CA PHE A 234 -35.94 -7.59 -3.78
C PHE A 234 -36.29 -7.48 -2.29
N GLY A 235 -35.28 -7.38 -1.42
CA GLY A 235 -35.50 -7.24 0.02
C GLY A 235 -34.30 -7.57 0.91
N SER A 236 -33.42 -8.50 0.51
CA SER A 236 -32.25 -8.88 1.31
C SER A 236 -30.96 -8.18 0.90
N ASN A 237 -30.92 -7.59 -0.29
CA ASN A 237 -29.74 -6.96 -0.89
C ASN A 237 -30.06 -5.51 -1.28
N SER A 238 -29.02 -4.68 -1.50
CA SER A 238 -29.18 -3.24 -1.79
C SER A 238 -29.87 -2.93 -3.13
N GLY A 239 -30.07 -3.94 -3.98
CA GLY A 239 -30.75 -3.80 -5.27
C GLY A 239 -29.97 -3.01 -6.32
N TRP A 240 -28.68 -2.74 -6.09
CA TRP A 240 -27.88 -1.87 -6.97
C TRP A 240 -27.79 -2.36 -8.42
N LEU A 241 -27.90 -3.67 -8.64
CA LEU A 241 -27.92 -4.31 -9.97
C LEU A 241 -29.23 -4.09 -10.76
N PHE A 242 -30.23 -3.44 -10.16
CA PHE A 242 -31.49 -3.06 -10.80
C PHE A 242 -31.61 -1.55 -11.03
N LEU A 243 -30.60 -0.77 -10.65
CA LEU A 243 -30.56 0.68 -10.90
C LEU A 243 -30.31 0.99 -12.37
N ASP A 244 -30.79 2.12 -12.85
CA ASP A 244 -30.56 2.58 -14.24
C ASP A 244 -29.07 2.71 -14.58
N SER A 245 -28.23 3.08 -13.61
CA SER A 245 -26.77 3.11 -13.78
C SER A 245 -26.18 1.72 -14.09
N SER A 246 -26.78 0.66 -13.56
CA SER A 246 -26.35 -0.73 -13.80
C SER A 246 -26.86 -1.27 -15.15
N THR A 247 -28.02 -0.82 -15.64
CA THR A 247 -28.55 -1.27 -16.93
C THR A 247 -27.62 -0.88 -18.09
N SER A 248 -27.01 0.32 -18.01
CA SER A 248 -25.98 0.76 -18.95
C SER A 248 -24.78 -0.20 -19.01
N MET A 249 -24.31 -0.69 -17.85
CA MET A 249 -23.23 -1.67 -17.77
C MET A 249 -23.59 -2.98 -18.50
N PHE A 250 -24.79 -3.51 -18.30
CA PHE A 250 -25.25 -4.73 -18.99
C PHE A 250 -25.40 -4.54 -20.50
N VAL A 251 -25.91 -3.39 -20.94
CA VAL A 251 -26.04 -3.07 -22.38
C VAL A 251 -24.65 -3.01 -23.04
N ASN A 252 -23.69 -2.35 -22.39
CA ASN A 252 -22.32 -2.24 -22.87
C ASN A 252 -21.55 -3.56 -22.85
N ALA A 253 -21.79 -4.43 -21.85
CA ALA A 253 -21.21 -5.76 -21.83
C ALA A 253 -21.82 -6.66 -22.91
N ARG A 254 -23.16 -6.59 -23.11
CA ARG A 254 -23.87 -7.38 -24.13
C ARG A 254 -23.46 -7.00 -25.55
N SER A 255 -23.26 -5.71 -25.84
CA SER A 255 -22.86 -5.24 -27.17
C SER A 255 -21.48 -5.72 -27.59
N ARG A 256 -20.60 -6.06 -26.64
CA ARG A 256 -19.27 -6.64 -26.90
C ARG A 256 -19.32 -8.11 -27.31
N VAL A 257 -20.39 -8.84 -26.97
CA VAL A 257 -20.54 -10.28 -27.24
C VAL A 257 -21.52 -10.52 -28.39
N TYR A 258 -22.66 -9.85 -28.38
CA TYR A 258 -23.71 -10.03 -29.39
C TYR A 258 -23.73 -8.87 -30.38
N ARG A 259 -23.51 -9.18 -31.65
CA ARG A 259 -23.74 -8.23 -32.73
C ARG A 259 -25.25 -8.13 -32.97
N VAL A 260 -25.85 -7.01 -32.59
CA VAL A 260 -27.24 -6.72 -32.97
C VAL A 260 -27.26 -6.37 -34.46
N PRO A 261 -28.00 -7.09 -35.32
CA PRO A 261 -28.12 -6.74 -36.73
C PRO A 261 -28.71 -5.33 -36.85
N GLU A 262 -28.10 -4.48 -37.68
CA GLU A 262 -28.48 -3.06 -37.81
C GLU A 262 -29.96 -2.85 -38.20
N SER A 263 -30.61 -3.86 -38.79
CA SER A 263 -32.03 -3.84 -39.13
C SER A 263 -32.95 -3.59 -37.93
N LYS A 264 -32.55 -3.98 -36.71
CA LYS A 264 -33.33 -3.74 -35.48
C LYS A 264 -32.99 -2.42 -34.77
N LYS A 265 -31.86 -1.77 -35.09
CA LYS A 265 -31.53 -0.43 -34.56
C LYS A 265 -32.41 0.64 -35.20
N LYS A 266 -32.66 0.57 -36.52
CA LYS A 266 -33.56 1.50 -37.22
C LYS A 266 -35.01 1.41 -36.74
N LEU A 267 -35.48 0.21 -36.38
CA LEU A 267 -36.84 0.00 -35.85
C LEU A 267 -37.04 0.58 -34.44
N LYS A 268 -36.02 0.54 -33.56
CA LYS A 268 -36.13 1.11 -32.20
C LYS A 268 -36.02 2.64 -32.19
N VAL A 269 -35.13 3.21 -33.01
CA VAL A 269 -34.99 4.67 -33.12
C VAL A 269 -36.24 5.31 -33.74
N ALA A 270 -36.89 4.63 -34.69
CA ALA A 270 -38.18 5.07 -35.24
C ALA A 270 -39.33 5.01 -34.22
N ALA A 271 -39.38 3.95 -33.38
CA ALA A 271 -40.42 3.78 -32.37
C ALA A 271 -40.28 4.73 -31.16
N GLU A 272 -39.08 5.20 -30.85
CA GLU A 272 -38.85 6.23 -29.81
C GLU A 272 -39.10 7.65 -30.33
N ALA A 273 -38.83 7.93 -31.62
CA ALA A 273 -39.12 9.22 -32.24
C ALA A 273 -40.65 9.49 -32.40
N GLU A 274 -41.48 8.45 -32.54
CA GLU A 274 -42.94 8.60 -32.58
C GLU A 274 -43.59 8.92 -31.23
N LYS A 275 -42.91 8.66 -30.11
CA LYS A 275 -43.42 8.99 -28.77
C LYS A 275 -43.17 10.44 -28.33
N GLN A 276 -42.41 11.21 -29.10
CA GLN A 276 -42.13 12.64 -28.85
C GLN A 276 -42.69 13.52 -29.99
N LYS A 277 -44.00 13.46 -30.25
CA LYS A 277 -44.72 14.59 -30.85
C LYS A 277 -45.67 15.17 -29.78
N PRO A 278 -45.55 16.45 -29.40
CA PRO A 278 -46.50 17.06 -28.49
C PRO A 278 -47.84 17.22 -29.21
N GLY A 279 -48.88 16.56 -28.68
CA GLY A 279 -50.25 16.81 -29.09
C GLY A 279 -50.65 18.22 -28.69
N CYS A 280 -50.80 19.09 -29.69
CA CYS A 280 -51.42 20.39 -29.55
C CYS A 280 -52.90 20.19 -29.16
N ILE A 281 -53.24 20.41 -27.89
CA ILE A 281 -54.64 20.50 -27.45
C ILE A 281 -55.10 21.93 -27.74
N SER A 282 -55.86 22.11 -28.82
CA SER A 282 -56.65 23.31 -29.06
C SER A 282 -57.83 23.34 -28.09
N SER A 283 -57.73 24.16 -27.06
CA SER A 283 -58.84 24.59 -26.20
C SER A 283 -59.44 25.87 -26.78
N SER A 284 -60.64 25.80 -27.34
CA SER A 284 -61.56 26.93 -27.49
C SER A 284 -62.99 26.41 -27.68
N MET A 285 -63.74 26.31 -26.58
CA MET A 285 -65.20 26.37 -26.58
C MET A 285 -65.55 27.81 -26.21
N GLU A 286 -66.31 28.50 -27.05
CA GLU A 286 -67.26 29.53 -26.61
C GLU A 286 -68.29 29.79 -27.72
N ALA A 287 -69.54 29.44 -27.40
CA ALA A 287 -70.77 30.10 -27.82
C ALA A 287 -71.55 30.36 -26.52
#